data_AF-A0A976D3I9-F1
#
_entry.id   AF-A0A976D3I9-F1
#
_cell.length_a   1.000
_cell.length_b   1.000
_cell.length_c   1.000
_cell.angle_alpha   90.00
_cell.angle_beta   90.00
_cell.angle_gamma   90.00
#
_symmetry.space_group_name_H-M   'P 1'
#
loop_
_entity.id
_entity.type
_entity.pdbx_description
1 polymer ?
#
loop_
_entity_poly.entity_id
_entity_poly.type
_entity_poly.pdbx_seq_one_letter_code
_entity_poly.pdbx_strand_id
1 'polypeptide(L)'
;MQMVKCYLKSINMQQSLFLRRLAGFLFVAVMAMACAKSSSIENPLGNQSVSLYLTDGPGYFDQVFVDIKSVQILVDTARNTRKNDTCNWDRIGAKPMKNDSSLLWFDLGVKAGVYDILKLRNGTDTLLGNKTIPAGAVRLIRIEIGAQNSLVKDSITYPLNWPANVPPYVLIKLKGHEWDEFLPGQKRLWLDFDITRSIVVERNNQFFLRPFLKQFVPRQMAQVVGKIVPPAAKAVLTLYNSTDTAYALPNPEGYFKLRGLKEGNYSLLVNGSNGYGDTTINNINISNGKETSLGLITLKK
;
A
#
# COMPACT_ATOMS: atom_id res chain seq x y z
N MET A 1 8.63 67.77 36.59
CA MET A 1 7.73 68.76 37.22
C MET A 1 7.06 68.10 38.43
N GLN A 2 6.66 68.87 39.45
CA GLN A 2 6.11 68.50 40.77
C GLN A 2 5.43 67.10 40.84
N MET A 3 5.68 66.22 41.81
CA MET A 3 6.00 66.38 43.24
C MET A 3 4.91 67.05 44.09
N VAL A 4 4.00 66.21 44.62
CA VAL A 4 3.69 66.06 46.07
C VAL A 4 2.79 67.09 46.83
N LYS A 5 1.97 66.55 47.77
CA LYS A 5 1.26 67.20 48.93
C LYS A 5 0.04 68.09 48.62
N CYS A 6 -0.98 68.28 49.49
CA CYS A 6 -1.52 67.64 50.73
C CYS A 6 -2.93 68.32 51.01
N TYR A 7 -3.85 67.96 51.92
CA TYR A 7 -3.76 67.92 53.40
C TYR A 7 -5.12 67.51 54.06
N LEU A 8 -5.11 66.66 55.12
CA LEU A 8 -6.05 66.47 56.29
C LEU A 8 -7.62 66.54 56.16
N LYS A 9 -8.46 66.06 57.10
CA LYS A 9 -8.31 65.88 58.56
C LYS A 9 -9.16 64.74 59.19
N SER A 10 -8.85 64.45 60.47
CA SER A 10 -9.24 63.35 61.39
C SER A 10 -10.67 63.30 61.95
N ILE A 11 -11.01 62.19 62.63
CA ILE A 11 -11.54 62.14 64.02
C ILE A 11 -11.00 60.87 64.75
N ASN A 12 -11.24 60.74 66.06
CA ASN A 12 -10.33 60.16 67.07
C ASN A 12 -10.55 58.68 67.51
N MET A 13 -9.56 58.21 68.29
CA MET A 13 -9.30 56.91 68.94
C MET A 13 -10.26 56.48 70.09
N GLN A 14 -10.29 55.16 70.39
CA GLN A 14 -10.38 54.42 71.69
C GLN A 14 -11.12 53.04 71.47
N GLN A 15 -10.83 51.87 72.10
CA GLN A 15 -9.59 51.34 72.74
C GLN A 15 -9.61 49.76 72.89
N SER A 16 -9.28 49.21 74.08
CA SER A 16 -9.09 47.82 74.55
C SER A 16 -10.11 46.75 74.11
N LEU A 17 -9.70 45.62 73.52
CA LEU A 17 -9.24 44.33 74.14
C LEU A 17 -10.34 43.47 74.82
N PHE A 18 -10.72 42.32 74.24
CA PHE A 18 -10.42 40.95 74.77
C PHE A 18 -11.07 39.81 73.93
N LEU A 19 -10.23 38.85 73.49
CA LEU A 19 -10.47 37.40 73.29
C LEU A 19 -11.88 36.84 72.88
N ARG A 20 -12.00 36.29 71.65
CA ARG A 20 -11.95 34.81 71.38
C ARG A 20 -12.21 34.41 69.90
N ARG A 21 -11.20 33.73 69.32
CA ARG A 21 -11.19 32.74 68.23
C ARG A 21 -12.51 32.39 67.50
N LEU A 22 -12.52 32.57 66.17
CA LEU A 22 -12.35 31.45 65.23
C LEU A 22 -11.87 31.98 63.86
N ALA A 23 -10.88 31.33 63.24
CA ALA A 23 -10.44 31.62 61.88
C ALA A 23 -10.76 30.41 60.97
N GLY A 24 -11.38 30.67 59.82
CA GLY A 24 -11.68 29.69 58.78
C GLY A 24 -11.46 30.35 57.42
N PHE A 25 -10.51 29.82 56.64
CA PHE A 25 -9.96 30.50 55.47
C PHE A 25 -10.96 30.66 54.32
N LEU A 26 -10.93 31.84 53.70
CA LEU A 26 -11.58 32.14 52.43
C LEU A 26 -10.74 31.57 51.28
N PHE A 27 -11.21 30.52 50.59
CA PHE A 27 -10.54 29.99 49.39
C PHE A 27 -11.35 30.37 48.14
N VAL A 28 -10.94 31.44 47.46
CA VAL A 28 -11.58 31.89 46.21
C VAL A 28 -11.12 31.00 45.06
N ALA A 29 -12.00 30.09 44.62
CA ALA A 29 -11.74 29.23 43.47
C ALA A 29 -11.86 30.02 42.16
N VAL A 30 -10.73 30.36 41.55
CA VAL A 30 -10.68 30.91 40.18
C VAL A 30 -10.99 29.78 39.19
N MET A 31 -12.18 29.80 38.58
CA MET A 31 -12.48 28.92 37.44
C MET A 31 -11.65 29.33 36.22
N ALA A 32 -10.56 28.62 35.96
CA ALA A 32 -9.96 28.60 34.64
C ALA A 32 -10.86 27.80 33.68
N MET A 33 -11.55 28.48 32.76
CA MET A 33 -12.21 27.81 31.63
C MET A 33 -11.16 27.28 30.65
N ALA A 34 -10.61 26.11 30.97
CA ALA A 34 -9.82 25.34 30.03
C ALA A 34 -10.73 24.87 28.89
N CYS A 35 -10.56 25.45 27.70
CA CYS A 35 -11.15 24.93 26.47
C CYS A 35 -10.51 23.57 26.14
N ALA A 36 -11.02 22.50 26.72
CA ALA A 36 -10.76 21.16 26.24
C ALA A 36 -11.27 21.08 24.80
N LYS A 37 -10.37 20.96 23.81
CA LYS A 37 -10.76 20.43 22.51
C LYS A 37 -11.32 19.04 22.76
N SER A 38 -12.63 18.89 22.56
CA SER A 38 -13.30 17.60 22.65
C SER A 38 -12.78 16.69 21.54
N SER A 39 -11.76 15.89 21.84
CA SER A 39 -11.35 14.76 21.02
C SER A 39 -12.49 13.74 21.07
N SER A 40 -13.39 13.82 20.10
CA SER A 40 -14.41 12.81 19.86
C SER A 40 -13.72 11.54 19.37
N ILE A 41 -13.26 10.73 20.32
CA ILE A 41 -12.89 9.34 20.07
C ILE A 41 -14.19 8.63 19.70
N GLU A 42 -14.48 8.55 18.41
CA GLU A 42 -15.62 7.77 17.92
C GLU A 42 -15.27 6.29 18.07
N ASN A 43 -16.07 5.56 18.86
CA ASN A 43 -15.92 4.12 18.98
C ASN A 43 -16.05 3.47 17.59
N PRO A 44 -15.12 2.60 17.18
CA PRO A 44 -15.17 1.96 15.88
C PRO A 44 -16.41 1.08 15.73
N LEU A 45 -16.91 0.96 14.50
CA LEU A 45 -18.16 0.26 14.13
C LEU A 45 -18.05 -1.29 14.20
N GLY A 46 -17.31 -1.82 15.17
CA GLY A 46 -16.86 -3.20 15.21
C GLY A 46 -15.44 -3.37 14.64
N ASN A 47 -15.13 -4.59 14.20
CA ASN A 47 -13.83 -4.97 13.65
C ASN A 47 -13.96 -5.47 12.20
N GLN A 48 -12.88 -5.36 11.44
CA GLN A 48 -12.69 -5.98 10.14
C GLN A 48 -11.37 -6.76 10.11
N SER A 49 -11.33 -7.85 9.36
CA SER A 49 -10.12 -8.61 9.02
C SER A 49 -9.64 -8.16 7.65
N VAL A 50 -8.33 -7.92 7.51
CA VAL A 50 -7.68 -7.62 6.24
C VAL A 50 -6.57 -8.62 5.95
N SER A 51 -6.50 -9.08 4.70
CA SER A 51 -5.43 -9.94 4.19
C SER A 51 -4.81 -9.32 2.94
N LEU A 52 -3.49 -9.17 2.92
CA LEU A 52 -2.75 -8.62 1.80
C LEU A 52 -1.95 -9.74 1.12
N TYR A 53 -2.14 -9.90 -0.19
CA TYR A 53 -1.46 -10.89 -1.02
C TYR A 53 -0.45 -10.21 -1.95
N LEU A 54 0.67 -10.89 -2.21
CA LEU A 54 1.70 -10.45 -3.15
C LEU A 54 1.79 -11.41 -4.34
N THR A 55 1.85 -10.86 -5.54
CA THR A 55 2.13 -11.56 -6.80
C THR A 55 3.11 -10.75 -7.63
N ASP A 56 3.51 -11.30 -8.77
CA ASP A 56 4.48 -10.71 -9.69
C ASP A 56 3.96 -10.71 -11.13
N GLY A 57 4.35 -9.67 -11.85
CA GLY A 57 4.19 -9.56 -13.29
C GLY A 57 5.26 -10.38 -14.04
N PRO A 58 5.44 -10.16 -15.35
CA PRO A 58 6.60 -10.69 -16.05
C PRO A 58 7.88 -9.89 -15.73
N GLY A 59 9.02 -10.55 -15.89
CA GLY A 59 10.35 -9.93 -15.80
C GLY A 59 11.42 -10.76 -16.51
N TYR A 60 12.33 -10.09 -17.22
CA TYR A 60 13.43 -10.69 -18.00
C TYR A 60 14.70 -10.94 -17.16
N PHE A 61 14.51 -11.51 -15.98
CA PHE A 61 15.59 -11.90 -15.07
C PHE A 61 15.41 -13.37 -14.68
N ASP A 62 16.47 -14.01 -14.22
CA ASP A 62 16.40 -15.40 -13.75
C ASP A 62 15.72 -15.45 -12.38
N GLN A 63 16.09 -14.50 -11.50
CA GLN A 63 15.54 -14.30 -10.15
C GLN A 63 15.57 -12.82 -9.79
N VAL A 64 14.64 -12.36 -8.93
CA VAL A 64 14.74 -11.03 -8.30
C VAL A 64 14.40 -11.15 -6.83
N PHE A 65 15.36 -10.75 -6.00
CA PHE A 65 15.31 -10.83 -4.56
C PHE A 65 15.02 -9.44 -3.97
N VAL A 66 13.90 -9.31 -3.26
CA VAL A 66 13.49 -8.06 -2.58
C VAL A 66 13.37 -8.31 -1.08
N ASP A 67 14.08 -7.51 -0.30
CA ASP A 67 14.08 -7.49 1.15
C ASP A 67 12.85 -6.72 1.66
N ILE A 68 11.84 -7.40 2.17
CA ILE A 68 10.64 -6.78 2.75
C ILE A 68 10.79 -6.80 4.27
N LYS A 69 10.77 -5.62 4.91
CA LYS A 69 10.94 -5.49 6.37
C LYS A 69 9.62 -5.45 7.13
N SER A 70 8.63 -4.71 6.63
CA SER A 70 7.30 -4.62 7.24
C SER A 70 6.25 -4.19 6.22
N VAL A 71 4.98 -4.46 6.52
CA VAL A 71 3.85 -3.82 5.85
C VAL A 71 2.91 -3.26 6.88
N GLN A 72 2.61 -1.98 6.74
CA GLN A 72 1.76 -1.21 7.61
C GLN A 72 0.58 -0.67 6.82
N ILE A 73 -0.59 -0.60 7.43
CA ILE A 73 -1.76 0.05 6.83
C ILE A 73 -2.25 1.19 7.70
N LEU A 74 -2.80 2.22 7.06
CA LEU A 74 -3.51 3.30 7.72
C LEU A 74 -5.01 3.08 7.60
N VAL A 75 -5.70 3.05 8.73
CA VAL A 75 -7.17 3.01 8.81
C VAL A 75 -7.69 4.36 9.27
N ASP A 76 -8.70 4.88 8.59
CA ASP A 76 -9.50 6.00 9.04
C ASP A 76 -10.82 5.49 9.63
N THR A 77 -11.06 5.74 10.91
CA THR A 77 -12.24 5.28 11.66
C THR A 77 -13.33 6.33 11.81
N ALA A 78 -13.18 7.53 11.24
CA ALA A 78 -14.20 8.58 11.30
C ALA A 78 -15.44 8.23 10.46
N ARG A 79 -16.65 8.69 10.83
CA ARG A 79 -17.87 8.42 10.05
C ARG A 79 -17.81 8.82 8.57
N ASN A 80 -17.04 9.85 8.21
CA ASN A 80 -17.03 10.46 6.87
C ASN A 80 -15.64 10.43 6.21
N THR A 81 -14.93 9.30 6.31
CA THR A 81 -13.52 9.09 5.90
C THR A 81 -13.02 9.65 4.56
N ARG A 82 -13.92 9.99 3.62
CA ARG A 82 -13.60 10.47 2.26
C ARG A 82 -14.34 11.74 1.83
N LYS A 83 -15.11 12.37 2.72
CA LYS A 83 -15.82 13.62 2.41
C LYS A 83 -14.85 14.80 2.51
N ASN A 84 -14.72 15.57 1.43
CA ASN A 84 -13.79 16.71 1.33
C ASN A 84 -12.35 16.34 1.71
N ASP A 85 -11.85 15.26 1.12
CA ASP A 85 -10.52 14.71 1.41
C ASP A 85 -9.39 15.61 0.88
N THR A 86 -8.98 16.58 1.71
CA THR A 86 -7.84 17.48 1.46
C THR A 86 -6.57 17.03 2.20
N CYS A 87 -6.49 15.78 2.64
CA CYS A 87 -5.38 15.28 3.43
C CYS A 87 -4.11 15.12 2.56
N ASN A 88 -2.98 15.65 3.03
CA ASN A 88 -1.68 15.35 2.42
C ASN A 88 -1.25 13.93 2.83
N TRP A 89 -1.72 12.95 2.08
CA TRP A 89 -1.50 11.52 2.32
C TRP A 89 -0.04 11.10 2.23
N ASP A 90 0.79 11.78 1.43
CA ASP A 90 2.25 11.53 1.38
C ASP A 90 2.92 11.90 2.70
N ARG A 91 2.60 13.09 3.24
CA ARG A 91 3.12 13.56 4.53
C ARG A 91 2.68 12.68 5.70
N ILE A 92 1.47 12.11 5.62
CA ILE A 92 0.96 11.16 6.63
C ILE A 92 1.67 9.80 6.48
N GLY A 93 1.76 9.27 5.26
CA GLY A 93 2.45 8.01 4.95
C GLY A 93 3.94 8.01 5.32
N ALA A 94 4.60 9.17 5.26
CA ALA A 94 5.98 9.33 5.67
C ALA A 94 6.22 9.24 7.19
N LYS A 95 5.17 9.24 8.03
CA LYS A 95 5.28 9.29 9.50
C LYS A 95 4.29 8.33 10.19
N PRO A 96 4.47 6.99 10.05
CA PRO A 96 3.49 5.98 10.50
C PRO A 96 3.34 5.83 12.02
N MET A 97 3.96 6.68 12.84
CA MET A 97 3.89 6.64 14.30
C MET A 97 3.00 7.72 14.92
N LYS A 98 2.47 8.67 14.12
CA LYS A 98 1.45 9.62 14.60
C LYS A 98 0.07 9.07 14.32
N ASN A 99 -0.52 8.41 15.32
CA ASN A 99 -1.95 8.23 15.36
C ASN A 99 -2.62 9.58 15.68
N ASP A 100 -3.57 9.99 14.87
CA ASP A 100 -4.57 11.01 15.23
C ASP A 100 -5.82 10.28 15.73
N SER A 101 -6.73 11.01 16.36
CA SER A 101 -8.02 10.56 16.91
C SER A 101 -8.83 9.60 16.02
N SER A 102 -8.75 9.70 14.69
CA SER A 102 -9.36 8.74 13.76
C SER A 102 -8.40 8.02 12.80
N LEU A 103 -7.10 8.37 12.80
CA LEU A 103 -6.12 7.83 11.84
C LEU A 103 -5.16 6.89 12.56
N LEU A 104 -5.35 5.58 12.37
CA LEU A 104 -4.68 4.53 13.11
C LEU A 104 -3.80 3.66 12.21
N TRP A 105 -2.51 3.54 12.54
CA TRP A 105 -1.57 2.66 11.85
C TRP A 105 -1.55 1.25 12.46
N PHE A 106 -1.56 0.23 11.59
CA PHE A 106 -1.44 -1.18 11.99
C PHE A 106 -0.40 -1.91 11.14
N ASP A 107 0.59 -2.52 11.78
CA ASP A 107 1.48 -3.49 11.14
C ASP A 107 0.75 -4.82 10.88
N LEU A 108 0.85 -5.38 9.67
CA LEU A 108 0.19 -6.61 9.24
C LEU A 108 0.90 -7.91 9.64
N GLY A 109 1.99 -7.85 10.42
CA GLY A 109 2.69 -9.03 10.92
C GLY A 109 3.44 -9.81 9.83
N VAL A 110 3.93 -9.10 8.81
CA VAL A 110 4.69 -9.69 7.70
C VAL A 110 5.97 -10.32 8.22
N LYS A 111 6.29 -11.52 7.73
CA LYS A 111 7.58 -12.16 8.02
C LYS A 111 8.70 -11.39 7.31
N ALA A 112 9.45 -10.59 8.06
CA ALA A 112 10.59 -9.86 7.49
C ALA A 112 11.60 -10.82 6.83
N GLY A 113 12.09 -10.47 5.63
CA GLY A 113 13.06 -11.30 4.91
C GLY A 113 13.14 -11.00 3.42
N VAL A 114 13.99 -11.75 2.73
CA VAL A 114 14.23 -11.64 1.29
C VAL A 114 13.31 -12.59 0.52
N TYR A 115 12.52 -12.03 -0.39
CA TYR A 115 11.54 -12.74 -1.23
C TYR A 115 12.02 -12.79 -2.67
N ASP A 116 11.99 -13.98 -3.28
CA ASP A 116 12.20 -14.16 -4.72
C ASP A 116 10.87 -13.87 -5.45
N ILE A 117 10.74 -12.64 -5.95
CA ILE A 117 9.49 -12.10 -6.50
C ILE A 117 9.09 -12.86 -7.76
N LEU A 118 10.05 -13.27 -8.61
CA LEU A 118 9.80 -14.03 -9.84
C LEU A 118 9.22 -15.42 -9.63
N LYS A 119 9.19 -15.95 -8.39
CA LYS A 119 8.44 -17.17 -8.05
C LYS A 119 6.93 -16.94 -7.91
N LEU A 120 6.49 -15.68 -7.81
CA LEU A 120 5.08 -15.31 -7.63
C LEU A 120 4.38 -14.94 -8.95
N ARG A 121 5.02 -15.19 -10.09
CA ARG A 121 4.45 -14.97 -11.43
C ARG A 121 3.52 -16.10 -11.88
N ASN A 122 2.93 -15.94 -13.07
CA ASN A 122 2.07 -16.93 -13.72
C ASN A 122 0.92 -17.43 -12.83
N GLY A 123 0.31 -16.50 -12.08
CA GLY A 123 -0.89 -16.75 -11.28
C GLY A 123 -0.66 -17.33 -9.89
N THR A 124 0.60 -17.52 -9.49
CA THR A 124 0.98 -17.79 -8.10
C THR A 124 0.79 -16.53 -7.26
N ASP A 125 0.48 -16.66 -5.97
CA ASP A 125 0.60 -15.56 -5.01
C ASP A 125 0.93 -16.11 -3.61
N THR A 126 1.32 -15.20 -2.71
CA THR A 126 1.59 -15.51 -1.30
C THR A 126 0.83 -14.54 -0.40
N LEU A 127 0.37 -15.02 0.76
CA LEU A 127 -0.11 -14.13 1.82
C LEU A 127 1.07 -13.35 2.39
N LEU A 128 1.09 -12.04 2.17
CA LEU A 128 2.14 -11.17 2.67
C LEU A 128 1.93 -10.87 4.16
N GLY A 129 0.69 -10.62 4.57
CA GLY A 129 0.30 -10.46 5.99
C GLY A 129 -1.21 -10.29 6.16
N ASN A 130 -1.69 -10.47 7.39
CA ASN A 130 -3.10 -10.31 7.73
C ASN A 130 -3.31 -9.76 9.15
N LYS A 131 -4.45 -9.09 9.38
CA LYS A 131 -4.77 -8.56 10.72
C LYS A 131 -6.25 -8.30 10.91
N THR A 132 -6.73 -8.52 12.14
CA THR A 132 -7.99 -7.95 12.63
C THR A 132 -7.73 -6.55 13.16
N ILE A 133 -8.44 -5.56 12.62
CA ILE A 133 -8.32 -4.12 12.90
C ILE A 133 -9.72 -3.53 13.16
N PRO A 134 -9.83 -2.34 13.77
CA PRO A 134 -11.10 -1.62 13.85
C PRO A 134 -11.74 -1.40 12.47
N ALA A 135 -13.07 -1.45 12.42
CA ALA A 135 -13.83 -1.14 11.22
C ALA A 135 -13.63 0.33 10.82
N GLY A 136 -13.29 0.57 9.55
CA GLY A 136 -12.91 1.87 9.01
C GLY A 136 -12.40 1.78 7.57
N ALA A 137 -12.09 2.91 6.95
CA ALA A 137 -11.54 2.96 5.61
C ALA A 137 -10.04 2.74 5.63
N VAL A 138 -9.55 1.67 4.98
CA VAL A 138 -8.10 1.57 4.69
C VAL A 138 -7.75 2.68 3.69
N ARG A 139 -6.80 3.54 4.08
CA ARG A 139 -6.38 4.75 3.33
C ARG A 139 -5.05 4.55 2.61
N LEU A 140 -4.09 3.92 3.29
CA LEU A 140 -2.72 3.73 2.81
C LEU A 140 -2.26 2.30 3.10
N ILE A 141 -1.39 1.78 2.23
CA ILE A 141 -0.49 0.66 2.50
C ILE A 141 0.93 1.21 2.38
N ARG A 142 1.75 1.00 3.41
CA ARG A 142 3.18 1.32 3.43
C ARG A 142 3.95 0.02 3.50
N ILE A 143 4.82 -0.24 2.52
CA ILE A 143 5.70 -1.41 2.47
C ILE A 143 7.12 -0.91 2.70
N GLU A 144 7.80 -1.38 3.74
CA GLU A 144 9.19 -1.02 4.01
C GLU A 144 10.14 -2.00 3.32
N ILE A 145 11.06 -1.45 2.52
CA ILE A 145 12.02 -2.20 1.71
C ILE A 145 13.39 -2.09 2.38
N GLY A 146 14.01 -3.23 2.65
CA GLY A 146 15.34 -3.30 3.24
C GLY A 146 16.45 -3.13 2.21
N ALA A 147 17.69 -3.35 2.65
CA ALA A 147 18.88 -3.17 1.82
C ALA A 147 19.33 -4.44 1.07
N GLN A 148 18.82 -5.61 1.44
CA GLN A 148 19.31 -6.91 0.92
C GLN A 148 18.63 -7.30 -0.41
N ASN A 149 18.64 -6.38 -1.38
CA ASN A 149 18.02 -6.60 -2.70
C ASN A 149 19.09 -6.98 -3.74
N SER A 150 18.76 -7.95 -4.60
CA SER A 150 19.60 -8.35 -5.72
C SER A 150 18.77 -8.92 -6.86
N LEU A 151 19.37 -9.10 -8.03
CA LEU A 151 18.79 -9.87 -9.12
C LEU A 151 19.81 -10.84 -9.69
N VAL A 152 19.33 -11.89 -10.36
CA VAL A 152 20.15 -12.80 -11.14
C VAL A 152 19.79 -12.63 -12.60
N LYS A 153 20.79 -12.45 -13.45
CA LYS A 153 20.63 -12.35 -14.90
C LYS A 153 21.77 -13.10 -15.57
N ASP A 154 21.45 -13.97 -16.52
CA ASP A 154 22.41 -14.81 -17.22
C ASP A 154 23.27 -15.63 -16.22
N SER A 155 22.64 -16.09 -15.13
CA SER A 155 23.25 -16.78 -13.97
C SER A 155 24.26 -15.94 -13.15
N ILE A 156 24.39 -14.64 -13.41
CA ILE A 156 25.24 -13.71 -12.64
C ILE A 156 24.36 -12.90 -11.68
N THR A 157 24.77 -12.85 -10.40
CA THR A 157 24.10 -12.02 -9.38
C THR A 157 24.59 -10.57 -9.43
N TYR A 158 23.66 -9.63 -9.52
CA TYR A 158 23.91 -8.19 -9.47
C TYR A 158 23.25 -7.56 -8.23
N PRO A 159 23.89 -6.56 -7.59
CA PRO A 159 23.23 -5.75 -6.57
C PRO A 159 22.09 -4.95 -7.20
N LEU A 160 20.96 -4.87 -6.49
CA LEU A 160 19.80 -4.12 -6.93
C LEU A 160 19.65 -2.90 -6.03
N ASN A 161 20.21 -1.78 -6.49
CA ASN A 161 20.45 -0.59 -5.65
C ASN A 161 19.16 0.17 -5.35
N TRP A 162 19.06 0.75 -4.15
CA TRP A 162 18.01 1.72 -3.85
C TRP A 162 18.45 3.13 -4.33
N PRO A 163 17.59 3.91 -5.02
CA PRO A 163 17.96 5.26 -5.46
C PRO A 163 18.28 6.19 -4.29
N ALA A 164 19.35 6.97 -4.42
CA ALA A 164 19.74 7.95 -3.41
C ALA A 164 18.63 8.98 -3.15
N ASN A 165 18.48 9.41 -1.90
CA ASN A 165 17.49 10.38 -1.43
C ASN A 165 16.01 9.97 -1.60
N VAL A 166 15.72 8.74 -2.01
CA VAL A 166 14.35 8.18 -1.99
C VAL A 166 14.14 7.45 -0.66
N PRO A 167 13.03 7.69 0.09
CA PRO A 167 12.77 6.95 1.33
C PRO A 167 12.61 5.44 1.07
N PRO A 168 13.10 4.54 1.95
CA PRO A 168 13.12 3.09 1.72
C PRO A 168 11.75 2.43 1.98
N TYR A 169 10.68 3.01 1.42
CA TYR A 169 9.34 2.45 1.48
C TYR A 169 8.52 2.79 0.23
N VAL A 170 7.56 1.93 -0.08
CA VAL A 170 6.52 2.18 -1.08
C VAL A 170 5.25 2.64 -0.36
N LEU A 171 4.56 3.65 -0.91
CA LEU A 171 3.27 4.11 -0.39
C LEU A 171 2.17 3.96 -1.44
N ILE A 172 1.23 3.06 -1.18
CA ILE A 172 0.06 2.80 -2.05
C ILE A 172 -1.14 3.54 -1.46
N LYS A 173 -1.73 4.45 -2.24
CA LYS A 173 -2.89 5.25 -1.85
C LYS A 173 -4.19 4.59 -2.31
N LEU A 174 -5.16 4.43 -1.40
CA LEU A 174 -6.39 3.71 -1.67
C LEU A 174 -7.64 4.61 -1.65
N LYS A 175 -8.44 4.50 -2.71
CA LYS A 175 -9.67 5.26 -2.95
C LYS A 175 -10.91 4.62 -2.31
N GLY A 176 -10.82 3.37 -1.86
CA GLY A 176 -11.83 2.67 -1.07
C GLY A 176 -12.65 1.62 -1.81
N HIS A 177 -12.45 1.46 -3.12
CA HIS A 177 -13.12 0.44 -3.95
C HIS A 177 -12.21 -0.74 -4.30
N GLU A 178 -10.93 -0.67 -3.93
CA GLU A 178 -9.92 -1.65 -4.35
C GLU A 178 -9.97 -2.96 -3.55
N TRP A 179 -10.57 -3.00 -2.36
CA TRP A 179 -10.62 -4.21 -1.53
C TRP A 179 -11.81 -5.12 -1.89
N ASP A 180 -11.57 -6.42 -1.94
CA ASP A 180 -12.63 -7.44 -2.01
C ASP A 180 -13.15 -7.77 -0.60
N GLU A 181 -14.38 -7.37 -0.30
CA GLU A 181 -15.11 -7.87 0.86
C GLU A 181 -15.85 -9.16 0.46
N PHE A 182 -15.25 -10.30 0.80
CA PHE A 182 -15.71 -11.63 0.36
C PHE A 182 -16.66 -12.30 1.36
N LEU A 183 -16.62 -11.86 2.62
CA LEU A 183 -17.60 -12.12 3.67
C LEU A 183 -17.74 -10.83 4.52
N PRO A 184 -18.83 -10.62 5.27
CA PRO A 184 -19.00 -9.43 6.11
C PRO A 184 -17.79 -9.20 7.04
N GLY A 185 -17.16 -8.03 6.93
CA GLY A 185 -15.96 -7.68 7.68
C GLY A 185 -14.68 -8.43 7.30
N GLN A 186 -14.67 -9.26 6.25
CA GLN A 186 -13.49 -10.00 5.78
C GLN A 186 -13.05 -9.45 4.42
N LYS A 187 -11.91 -8.74 4.41
CA LYS A 187 -11.39 -8.02 3.25
C LYS A 187 -10.05 -8.55 2.80
N ARG A 188 -9.83 -8.54 1.49
CA ARG A 188 -8.56 -8.95 0.88
C ARG A 188 -8.18 -8.11 -0.33
N LEU A 189 -6.88 -7.99 -0.58
CA LEU A 189 -6.30 -7.24 -1.69
C LEU A 189 -5.06 -7.96 -2.22
N TRP A 190 -4.87 -7.96 -3.53
CA TRP A 190 -3.64 -8.42 -4.16
C TRP A 190 -2.83 -7.22 -4.66
N LEU A 191 -1.52 -7.28 -4.44
CA LEU A 191 -0.54 -6.37 -5.01
C LEU A 191 0.28 -7.13 -6.06
N ASP A 192 0.21 -6.65 -7.29
CA ASP A 192 1.02 -7.10 -8.41
C ASP A 192 2.30 -6.27 -8.46
N PHE A 193 3.43 -6.89 -8.12
CA PHE A 193 4.76 -6.28 -8.20
C PHE A 193 5.24 -6.38 -9.65
N ASP A 194 5.26 -5.27 -10.38
CA ASP A 194 5.64 -5.29 -11.79
C ASP A 194 7.16 -5.22 -11.90
N ILE A 195 7.85 -6.35 -11.99
CA ILE A 195 9.31 -6.41 -12.04
C ILE A 195 9.88 -5.67 -13.26
N THR A 196 9.24 -5.76 -14.43
CA THR A 196 9.67 -5.04 -15.64
C THR A 196 9.65 -3.51 -15.46
N ARG A 197 8.68 -2.93 -14.74
CA ARG A 197 8.66 -1.50 -14.41
C ARG A 197 9.45 -1.15 -13.15
N SER A 198 9.69 -2.12 -12.27
CA SER A 198 10.37 -1.90 -10.99
C SER A 198 11.89 -1.84 -11.09
N ILE A 199 12.49 -2.42 -12.13
CA ILE A 199 13.94 -2.47 -12.29
C ILE A 199 14.37 -1.51 -13.41
N VAL A 200 15.17 -0.50 -13.04
CA VAL A 200 15.74 0.48 -13.97
C VAL A 200 17.24 0.18 -14.14
N VAL A 201 17.71 0.20 -15.40
CA VAL A 201 19.13 0.10 -15.73
C VAL A 201 19.66 1.50 -16.04
N GLU A 202 20.71 1.92 -15.36
CA GLU A 202 21.37 3.20 -15.62
C GLU A 202 22.57 3.04 -16.59
N ARG A 203 23.09 4.16 -17.12
CA ARG A 203 24.10 4.18 -18.21
C ARG A 203 25.42 3.47 -17.90
N ASN A 204 25.66 3.11 -16.64
CA ASN A 204 26.83 2.40 -16.13
C ASN A 204 26.55 0.90 -15.88
N ASN A 205 25.45 0.36 -16.44
CA ASN A 205 24.94 -1.00 -16.23
C ASN A 205 24.63 -1.35 -14.76
N GLN A 206 24.42 -0.37 -13.88
CA GLN A 206 23.89 -0.60 -12.54
C GLN A 206 22.36 -0.76 -12.59
N PHE A 207 21.86 -1.69 -11.78
CA PHE A 207 20.43 -1.94 -11.61
C PHE A 207 19.91 -1.21 -10.37
N PHE A 208 18.76 -0.55 -10.50
CA PHE A 208 18.09 0.16 -9.43
C PHE A 208 16.65 -0.32 -9.24
N LEU A 209 16.24 -0.49 -7.98
CA LEU A 209 14.87 -0.83 -7.61
C LEU A 209 14.05 0.44 -7.39
N ARG A 210 12.99 0.60 -8.19
CA ARG A 210 11.97 1.64 -8.08
C ARG A 210 10.60 0.95 -8.05
N PRO A 211 10.18 0.36 -6.92
CA PRO A 211 9.08 -0.60 -6.91
C PRO A 211 7.78 -0.02 -7.49
N PHE A 212 7.24 -0.72 -8.49
CA PHE A 212 5.95 -0.43 -9.08
C PHE A 212 4.98 -1.53 -8.68
N LEU A 213 4.00 -1.22 -7.81
CA LEU A 213 2.96 -2.16 -7.43
C LEU A 213 1.59 -1.68 -7.94
N LYS A 214 0.84 -2.58 -8.59
CA LYS A 214 -0.55 -2.38 -9.03
C LYS A 214 -1.49 -3.21 -8.14
N GLN A 215 -2.44 -2.57 -7.48
CA GLN A 215 -3.45 -3.30 -6.70
C GLN A 215 -4.58 -3.86 -7.60
N PHE A 216 -5.07 -5.06 -7.30
CA PHE A 216 -6.18 -5.68 -8.02
C PHE A 216 -6.99 -6.68 -7.16
N VAL A 217 -8.15 -7.08 -7.70
CA VAL A 217 -9.06 -8.07 -7.12
C VAL A 217 -9.41 -9.13 -8.16
N PRO A 218 -9.03 -10.41 -7.96
CA PRO A 218 -9.24 -11.49 -8.94
C PRO A 218 -10.70 -11.72 -9.37
N ARG A 219 -11.70 -11.48 -8.49
CA ARG A 219 -13.12 -11.65 -8.84
C ARG A 219 -13.73 -10.48 -9.61
N GLN A 220 -13.07 -9.32 -9.60
CA GLN A 220 -13.51 -8.08 -10.26
C GLN A 220 -12.73 -7.82 -11.56
N MET A 221 -11.82 -8.73 -11.93
CA MET A 221 -10.93 -8.61 -13.07
C MET A 221 -10.88 -9.94 -13.82
N ALA A 222 -10.54 -9.89 -15.11
CA ALA A 222 -10.41 -11.07 -15.93
C ALA A 222 -9.01 -11.69 -15.82
N GLN A 223 -8.92 -12.98 -16.18
CA GLN A 223 -7.68 -13.75 -16.25
C GLN A 223 -7.61 -14.52 -17.58
N VAL A 224 -6.41 -14.68 -18.13
CA VAL A 224 -6.17 -15.44 -19.37
C VAL A 224 -5.05 -16.44 -19.15
N VAL A 225 -5.28 -17.69 -19.57
CA VAL A 225 -4.32 -18.80 -19.45
C VAL A 225 -4.12 -19.52 -20.77
N GLY A 226 -2.98 -20.18 -20.92
CA GLY A 226 -2.70 -21.04 -22.05
C GLY A 226 -1.31 -21.67 -21.97
N LYS A 227 -0.90 -22.32 -23.05
CA LYS A 227 0.42 -22.95 -23.17
C LYS A 227 1.02 -22.73 -24.55
N ILE A 228 2.26 -22.22 -24.60
CA ILE A 228 3.06 -22.13 -25.83
C ILE A 228 3.78 -23.46 -26.06
N VAL A 229 3.70 -23.98 -27.29
CA VAL A 229 4.36 -25.22 -27.70
C VAL A 229 5.12 -24.98 -29.02
N PRO A 230 6.39 -25.41 -29.14
CA PRO A 230 7.24 -25.96 -28.10
C PRO A 230 7.77 -24.88 -27.14
N PRO A 231 8.07 -25.20 -25.87
CA PRO A 231 8.66 -24.23 -24.93
C PRO A 231 10.00 -23.65 -25.39
N ALA A 232 10.72 -24.38 -26.26
CA ALA A 232 11.93 -23.93 -26.93
C ALA A 232 11.75 -22.65 -27.77
N ALA A 233 10.51 -22.25 -28.11
CA ALA A 233 10.23 -20.98 -28.78
C ALA A 233 10.47 -19.75 -27.89
N LYS A 234 10.59 -19.91 -26.54
CA LYS A 234 10.84 -18.83 -25.57
C LYS A 234 10.01 -17.56 -25.81
N ALA A 235 8.74 -17.73 -26.16
CA ALA A 235 7.91 -16.66 -26.68
C ALA A 235 7.59 -15.58 -25.64
N VAL A 236 7.52 -14.32 -26.10
CA VAL A 236 7.06 -13.18 -25.31
C VAL A 236 5.59 -12.91 -25.65
N LEU A 237 4.75 -12.77 -24.64
CA LEU A 237 3.32 -12.59 -24.81
C LEU A 237 2.92 -11.15 -24.51
N THR A 238 2.14 -10.54 -25.41
CA THR A 238 1.50 -9.23 -25.20
C THR A 238 0.00 -9.39 -25.46
N LEU A 239 -0.81 -9.32 -24.41
CA LEU A 239 -2.27 -9.27 -24.50
C LEU A 239 -2.71 -7.81 -24.43
N TYR A 240 -3.42 -7.31 -25.43
CA TYR A 240 -3.73 -5.89 -25.56
C TYR A 240 -5.11 -5.61 -26.16
N ASN A 241 -5.65 -4.45 -25.79
CA ASN A 241 -6.72 -3.76 -26.50
C ASN A 241 -6.42 -2.25 -26.52
N SER A 242 -7.41 -1.41 -26.82
CA SER A 242 -7.24 0.06 -26.89
C SER A 242 -7.08 0.77 -25.53
N THR A 243 -7.25 0.08 -24.40
CA THR A 243 -7.31 0.69 -23.05
C THR A 243 -6.51 -0.04 -21.97
N ASP A 244 -5.96 -1.21 -22.28
CA ASP A 244 -5.30 -2.10 -21.34
C ASP A 244 -4.32 -3.02 -22.08
N THR A 245 -3.14 -3.22 -21.49
CA THR A 245 -2.07 -4.06 -22.04
C THR A 245 -1.41 -4.81 -20.88
N ALA A 246 -1.22 -6.11 -21.05
CA ALA A 246 -0.51 -6.95 -20.12
C ALA A 246 0.48 -7.85 -20.85
N TYR A 247 1.56 -8.21 -20.17
CA TYR A 247 2.63 -9.03 -20.72
C TYR A 247 2.73 -10.34 -19.94
N ALA A 248 3.20 -11.42 -20.58
CA ALA A 248 3.54 -12.64 -19.89
C ALA A 248 4.79 -13.30 -20.49
N LEU A 249 5.55 -13.95 -19.61
CA LEU A 249 6.62 -14.86 -19.98
C LEU A 249 6.19 -16.26 -19.54
N PRO A 250 5.98 -17.19 -20.49
CA PRO A 250 5.69 -18.57 -20.18
C PRO A 250 6.75 -19.18 -19.26
N ASN A 251 6.33 -20.09 -18.39
CA ASN A 251 7.23 -20.86 -17.55
C ASN A 251 8.06 -21.86 -18.40
N PRO A 252 9.03 -22.61 -17.82
CA PRO A 252 9.86 -23.55 -18.58
C PRO A 252 9.09 -24.64 -19.34
N GLU A 253 7.89 -25.00 -18.88
CA GLU A 253 6.99 -25.96 -19.55
C GLU A 253 6.07 -25.31 -20.60
N GLY A 254 6.16 -23.98 -20.78
CA GLY A 254 5.39 -23.19 -21.75
C GLY A 254 4.04 -22.66 -21.24
N TYR A 255 3.66 -22.88 -19.99
CA TYR A 255 2.41 -22.35 -19.43
C TYR A 255 2.52 -20.87 -19.07
N PHE A 256 1.46 -20.11 -19.31
CA PHE A 256 1.35 -18.71 -18.90
C PHE A 256 0.00 -18.41 -18.25
N LYS A 257 -0.01 -17.40 -17.37
CA LYS A 257 -1.24 -16.88 -16.77
C LYS A 257 -1.15 -15.37 -16.53
N LEU A 258 -2.02 -14.64 -17.22
CA LEU A 258 -2.23 -13.20 -17.12
C LEU A 258 -3.37 -12.92 -16.13
N ARG A 259 -3.21 -11.92 -15.25
CA ARG A 259 -4.21 -11.53 -14.24
C ARG A 259 -4.36 -10.00 -14.19
N GLY A 260 -5.41 -9.53 -13.51
CA GLY A 260 -5.60 -8.09 -13.27
C GLY A 260 -6.00 -7.30 -14.52
N LEU A 261 -6.64 -7.99 -15.48
CA LEU A 261 -7.14 -7.45 -16.74
C LEU A 261 -8.55 -6.88 -16.55
N LYS A 262 -8.90 -5.84 -17.29
CA LYS A 262 -10.32 -5.42 -17.41
C LYS A 262 -11.08 -6.44 -18.26
N GLU A 263 -12.40 -6.50 -18.11
CA GLU A 263 -13.24 -7.20 -19.09
C GLU A 263 -13.25 -6.48 -20.44
N GLY A 264 -13.43 -7.24 -21.52
CA GLY A 264 -13.44 -6.72 -22.87
C GLY A 264 -12.99 -7.74 -23.92
N ASN A 265 -12.78 -7.26 -25.14
CA ASN A 265 -12.22 -8.04 -26.24
C ASN A 265 -10.75 -7.65 -26.43
N TYR A 266 -9.87 -8.64 -26.56
CA TYR A 266 -8.42 -8.48 -26.63
C TYR A 266 -7.82 -9.25 -27.82
N SER A 267 -6.61 -8.87 -28.20
CA SER A 267 -5.72 -9.66 -29.05
C SER A 267 -4.47 -10.06 -28.27
N LEU A 268 -3.98 -11.28 -28.50
CA LEU A 268 -2.73 -11.80 -27.97
C LEU A 268 -1.70 -11.88 -29.09
N LEU A 269 -0.69 -11.00 -29.05
CA LEU A 269 0.53 -11.18 -29.83
C LEU A 269 1.46 -12.15 -29.08
N VAL A 270 1.86 -13.19 -29.80
CA VAL A 270 2.86 -14.18 -29.39
C VAL A 270 4.10 -13.92 -30.25
N ASN A 271 5.08 -13.23 -29.69
CA ASN A 271 6.36 -12.96 -30.35
C ASN A 271 7.29 -14.16 -30.14
N GLY A 272 7.65 -14.83 -31.24
CA GLY A 272 8.48 -16.02 -31.24
C GLY A 272 9.97 -15.68 -31.12
N SER A 273 10.73 -16.58 -30.51
CA SER A 273 12.20 -16.51 -30.45
C SER A 273 12.81 -17.81 -30.95
N ASN A 274 14.13 -17.91 -31.05
CA ASN A 274 14.87 -19.11 -31.51
C ASN A 274 14.43 -19.61 -32.91
N GLY A 275 14.09 -18.69 -33.80
CA GLY A 275 13.66 -18.96 -35.18
C GLY A 275 12.23 -19.48 -35.31
N TYR A 276 11.40 -19.39 -34.27
CA TYR A 276 9.95 -19.58 -34.39
C TYR A 276 9.29 -18.25 -34.78
N GLY A 277 8.34 -18.31 -35.72
CA GLY A 277 7.61 -17.14 -36.20
C GLY A 277 6.54 -16.65 -35.22
N ASP A 278 6.23 -15.35 -35.34
CA ASP A 278 5.19 -14.69 -34.56
C ASP A 278 3.79 -15.19 -34.91
N THR A 279 2.84 -15.05 -33.98
CA THR A 279 1.42 -15.35 -34.21
C THR A 279 0.55 -14.38 -33.41
N THR A 280 -0.58 -13.94 -33.97
CA THR A 280 -1.56 -13.13 -33.24
C THR A 280 -2.90 -13.87 -33.17
N ILE A 281 -3.45 -13.99 -31.96
CA ILE A 281 -4.79 -14.53 -31.70
C ILE A 281 -5.71 -13.35 -31.42
N ASN A 282 -6.72 -13.15 -32.26
CA ASN A 282 -7.68 -12.06 -32.14
C ASN A 282 -8.99 -12.52 -31.48
N ASN A 283 -9.85 -11.56 -31.12
CA ASN A 283 -11.22 -11.80 -30.63
C ASN A 283 -11.31 -12.60 -29.31
N ILE A 284 -10.34 -12.41 -28.42
CA ILE A 284 -10.30 -13.01 -27.10
C ILE A 284 -11.23 -12.22 -26.17
N ASN A 285 -12.46 -12.69 -26.03
CA ASN A 285 -13.46 -12.10 -25.14
C ASN A 285 -13.25 -12.60 -23.71
N ILE A 286 -12.99 -11.68 -22.78
CA ILE A 286 -12.71 -11.97 -21.37
C ILE A 286 -13.66 -11.19 -20.47
N SER A 287 -14.07 -11.80 -19.36
CA SER A 287 -15.07 -11.23 -18.44
C SER A 287 -14.60 -11.31 -16.98
N ASN A 288 -15.00 -10.33 -16.18
CA ASN A 288 -14.57 -10.20 -14.78
C ASN A 288 -14.88 -11.46 -13.95
N GLY A 289 -13.92 -11.85 -13.11
CA GLY A 289 -14.03 -13.04 -12.25
C GLY A 289 -13.98 -14.38 -12.96
N LYS A 290 -13.72 -14.42 -14.28
CA LYS A 290 -13.50 -15.65 -15.04
C LYS A 290 -12.04 -15.79 -15.50
N GLU A 291 -11.64 -17.04 -15.65
CA GLU A 291 -10.43 -17.44 -16.33
C GLU A 291 -10.78 -17.90 -17.75
N THR A 292 -10.14 -17.29 -18.75
CA THR A 292 -10.33 -17.62 -20.16
C THR A 292 -9.14 -18.43 -20.64
N SER A 293 -9.37 -19.68 -21.02
CA SER A 293 -8.31 -20.55 -21.54
C SER A 293 -8.19 -20.44 -23.07
N LEU A 294 -6.97 -20.21 -23.54
CA LEU A 294 -6.59 -20.24 -24.96
C LEU A 294 -6.06 -21.61 -25.39
N GLY A 295 -6.00 -22.59 -24.47
CA GLY A 295 -5.52 -23.94 -24.75
C GLY A 295 -4.03 -23.98 -25.14
N LEU A 296 -3.74 -24.83 -26.14
CA LEU A 296 -2.38 -24.98 -26.70
C LEU A 296 -2.22 -24.05 -27.90
N ILE A 297 -1.16 -23.24 -27.87
CA ILE A 297 -0.75 -22.35 -28.97
C ILE A 297 0.54 -22.89 -29.55
N THR A 298 0.46 -23.47 -30.75
CA THR A 298 1.61 -24.10 -31.42
C THR A 298 2.29 -23.11 -32.35
N LEU A 299 3.56 -22.79 -32.07
CA LEU A 299 4.42 -21.99 -32.94
C LEU A 299 5.19 -22.88 -33.91
N LYS A 300 5.49 -22.34 -35.09
CA LYS A 300 6.26 -22.98 -36.16
C LYS A 300 7.52 -22.19 -36.47
N LYS A 301 8.52 -22.86 -37.03
CA LYS A 301 9.65 -22.23 -37.70
C LYS A 301 9.31 -21.94 -39.16
#